data_AF-A0A9P4N9U0-F1
#
_entry.id   AF-A0A9P4N9U0-F1
#
_cell.length_a   1.000
_cell.length_b   1.000
_cell.length_c   1.000
_cell.angle_alpha   90.00
_cell.angle_beta   90.00
_cell.angle_gamma   90.00
#
_symmetry.space_group_name_H-M   'P 1'
#
loop_
_entity.id
_entity.type
_entity.pdbx_description
1 polymer ?
#
loop_
_entity_poly.entity_id
_entity_poly.type
_entity_poly.pdbx_seq_one_letter_code
_entity_poly.pdbx_strand_id
1 'polypeptide(L)'
;MSSHETLSAAANDRKARLAQLKSLKRKQAPTNEETPTTSETASTSRKDSTALTAAISPITDVTATYISGRNYDPESRNVKLGFEGAPVDPSSTLEYKAAQLALASKAQQEAEQQDDKGLDFTKLQPKKPNWDLKRDLQEKMRGLDVQTENAIAKLVRERVEEQKKASGTKASTKGEGEEVGMEGSELVEAMHLREREGEADRRREEEDAGVS
;
A
#
# COMPACT_ATOMS: atom_id res chain seq x y z
N MET A 1 37.86 17.94 13.52
CA MET A 1 37.65 18.62 12.23
C MET A 1 36.80 17.67 11.38
N SER A 2 35.57 18.06 11.11
CA SER A 2 34.45 17.24 10.62
C SER A 2 34.72 16.61 9.24
N SER A 3 34.85 15.28 9.18
CA SER A 3 35.04 14.53 7.92
C SER A 3 33.93 14.76 6.88
N HIS A 4 32.74 15.16 7.32
CA HIS A 4 31.65 15.52 6.40
C HIS A 4 31.93 16.82 5.62
N GLU A 5 32.63 17.76 6.24
CA GLU A 5 32.92 19.05 5.64
C GLU A 5 34.02 18.92 4.60
N THR A 6 35.01 18.04 4.84
CA THR A 6 36.04 17.70 3.86
C THR A 6 35.47 16.96 2.65
N LEU A 7 34.51 16.04 2.84
CA LEU A 7 33.81 15.35 1.76
C LEU A 7 32.92 16.30 0.94
N SER A 8 32.21 17.22 1.61
CA SER A 8 31.38 18.24 0.96
C SER A 8 32.23 19.21 0.12
N ALA A 9 33.37 19.65 0.66
CA ALA A 9 34.33 20.48 -0.07
C ALA A 9 34.88 19.77 -1.32
N ALA A 10 35.27 18.50 -1.20
CA ALA A 10 35.76 17.70 -2.33
C ALA A 10 34.69 17.50 -3.43
N ALA A 11 33.43 17.33 -3.05
CA ALA A 11 32.32 17.20 -4.00
C ALA A 11 32.08 18.51 -4.77
N ASN A 12 32.14 19.66 -4.08
CA ASN A 12 32.00 20.98 -4.70
C ASN A 12 33.15 21.28 -5.67
N ASP A 13 34.39 20.93 -5.32
CA ASP A 13 35.55 21.07 -6.20
C ASP A 13 35.43 20.23 -7.48
N ARG A 14 34.95 18.98 -7.36
CA ARG A 14 34.70 18.12 -8.52
C ARG A 14 33.62 18.71 -9.43
N LYS A 15 32.54 19.24 -8.85
CA LYS A 15 31.46 19.90 -9.60
C LYS A 15 31.96 21.14 -10.34
N ALA A 16 32.80 21.96 -9.70
CA ALA A 16 33.43 23.12 -10.32
C ALA A 16 34.35 22.73 -11.49
N ARG A 17 35.21 21.71 -11.30
CA ARG A 17 36.06 21.18 -12.39
C ARG A 17 35.23 20.68 -13.57
N LEU A 18 34.16 19.94 -13.32
CA LEU A 18 33.28 19.46 -14.39
C LEU A 18 32.56 20.60 -15.11
N ALA A 19 32.14 21.65 -14.40
CA ALA A 19 31.54 22.83 -15.02
C ALA A 19 32.54 23.57 -15.93
N GLN A 20 33.80 23.70 -15.51
CA GLN A 20 34.88 24.27 -16.32
C GLN A 20 35.18 23.40 -17.55
N LEU A 21 35.19 22.07 -17.42
CA LEU A 21 35.37 21.17 -18.56
C LEU A 21 34.18 21.21 -19.53
N LYS A 22 32.95 21.37 -19.02
CA LYS A 22 31.75 21.55 -19.86
C LYS A 22 31.77 22.88 -20.61
N SER A 23 32.25 23.97 -20.00
CA SER A 23 32.37 25.26 -20.68
C SER A 23 33.51 25.26 -21.72
N LEU A 24 34.61 24.57 -21.46
CA LEU A 24 35.69 24.34 -22.43
C LEU A 24 35.23 23.49 -23.62
N LYS A 25 34.49 22.40 -23.37
CA LYS A 25 33.92 21.58 -24.45
C LYS A 25 32.94 22.37 -25.34
N ARG A 26 32.19 23.31 -24.76
CA ARG A 26 31.29 24.22 -25.49
C ARG A 26 32.04 25.33 -26.25
N LYS A 27 33.25 25.73 -25.82
CA LYS A 27 34.08 26.72 -26.52
C LYS A 27 34.91 26.13 -27.66
N GLN A 28 35.08 24.82 -27.71
CA GLN A 28 35.90 24.14 -28.74
C GLN A 28 35.11 23.70 -29.98
N ALA A 29 33.88 24.19 -30.15
CA ALA A 29 33.18 24.24 -31.43
C ALA A 29 32.47 25.60 -31.53
N PRO A 30 32.85 26.42 -32.52
CA PRO A 30 31.93 26.57 -33.64
C PRO A 30 32.66 26.62 -34.99
N THR A 31 32.32 25.68 -35.88
CA THR A 31 32.10 26.00 -37.29
C THR A 31 30.65 25.63 -37.58
N ASN A 32 29.94 26.58 -38.17
CA ASN A 32 28.51 26.65 -38.49
C ASN A 32 27.52 27.04 -37.37
N GLU A 33 27.33 28.36 -37.31
CA GLU A 33 26.06 29.12 -37.34
C GLU A 33 24.95 28.82 -36.33
N GLU A 34 24.55 29.92 -35.69
CA GLU A 34 23.38 30.06 -34.84
C GLU A 34 22.08 29.89 -35.65
N THR A 35 21.00 29.41 -35.02
CA THR A 35 19.87 30.31 -34.70
C THR A 35 18.77 29.58 -33.91
N PRO A 36 18.03 30.33 -33.07
CA PRO A 36 16.82 29.87 -32.40
C PRO A 36 15.64 29.84 -33.38
N THR A 37 14.66 29.01 -33.01
CA THR A 37 13.29 28.89 -33.54
C THR A 37 12.71 30.14 -34.23
N THR A 38 12.31 30.04 -35.50
CA THR A 38 10.97 30.41 -36.07
C THR A 38 10.93 30.09 -37.57
N SER A 39 9.90 29.35 -37.97
CA SER A 39 9.34 29.09 -39.32
C SER A 39 10.23 29.28 -40.56
N GLU A 40 10.51 28.19 -41.28
CA GLU A 40 9.87 27.89 -42.57
C GLU A 40 10.31 26.53 -43.12
N THR A 41 9.38 25.96 -43.87
CA THR A 41 9.27 24.63 -44.43
C THR A 41 10.46 24.23 -45.33
N ALA A 42 11.11 23.10 -45.03
CA ALA A 42 11.90 22.36 -46.02
C ALA A 42 11.80 20.86 -45.77
N SER A 43 10.66 20.32 -46.20
CA SER A 43 10.39 18.92 -46.43
C SER A 43 11.43 18.28 -47.35
N THR A 44 12.15 17.27 -46.88
CA THR A 44 12.74 16.23 -47.76
C THR A 44 11.84 15.01 -47.69
N SER A 45 10.81 15.00 -48.54
CA SER A 45 10.03 13.80 -48.82
C SER A 45 10.88 12.91 -49.74
N ARG A 46 11.36 11.78 -49.24
CA ARG A 46 11.71 10.66 -50.12
C ARG A 46 10.39 10.03 -50.52
N LYS A 47 9.97 10.30 -51.76
CA LYS A 47 8.72 9.80 -52.33
C LYS A 47 8.84 8.30 -52.54
N ASP A 48 7.86 7.59 -51.99
CA ASP A 48 7.56 6.20 -52.27
C ASP A 48 7.30 5.98 -53.77
N SER A 49 7.86 4.90 -54.31
CA SER A 49 7.45 4.34 -55.59
C SER A 49 6.16 3.55 -55.38
N THR A 50 5.03 4.17 -55.66
CA THR A 50 3.73 3.50 -55.76
C THR A 50 3.65 2.79 -57.12
N ALA A 51 3.76 1.46 -57.13
CA ALA A 51 3.29 0.67 -58.27
C ALA A 51 2.90 -0.75 -57.84
N LEU A 52 1.60 -1.01 -58.01
CA LEU A 52 0.86 -2.28 -58.07
C LEU A 52 0.38 -2.96 -56.78
N THR A 53 -0.97 -2.88 -56.65
CA THR A 53 -1.93 -3.95 -56.26
C THR A 53 -1.90 -4.46 -54.83
N ALA A 54 -3.01 -4.73 -54.14
CA ALA A 54 -4.44 -4.54 -54.33
C ALA A 54 -5.05 -4.83 -52.94
N ALA A 55 -6.19 -4.23 -52.63
CA ALA A 55 -6.96 -4.53 -51.42
C ALA A 55 -7.19 -6.03 -51.25
N ILE A 56 -6.88 -6.60 -50.07
CA ILE A 56 -7.54 -7.78 -49.48
C ILE A 56 -7.08 -7.92 -48.01
N SER A 57 -8.05 -8.14 -47.13
CA SER A 57 -7.91 -8.47 -45.69
C SER A 57 -7.20 -9.82 -45.45
N PRO A 58 -7.08 -10.28 -44.19
CA PRO A 58 -5.82 -10.78 -43.61
C PRO A 58 -5.21 -11.98 -44.37
N ILE A 59 -4.08 -11.77 -45.04
CA ILE A 59 -3.26 -12.81 -45.68
C ILE A 59 -1.84 -12.86 -45.10
N THR A 60 -1.68 -12.39 -43.86
CA THR A 60 -0.38 -12.33 -43.16
C THR A 60 0.33 -13.68 -43.09
N ASP A 61 -0.42 -14.79 -43.06
CA ASP A 61 0.14 -16.14 -42.94
C ASP A 61 0.81 -16.63 -44.23
N VAL A 62 0.26 -16.34 -45.41
CA VAL A 62 0.75 -16.92 -46.67
C VAL A 62 2.12 -16.34 -47.02
N THR A 63 2.30 -15.03 -46.86
CA THR A 63 3.59 -14.37 -47.13
C THR A 63 4.68 -14.76 -46.15
N ALA A 64 4.36 -14.91 -44.86
CA ALA A 64 5.32 -15.40 -43.85
C ALA A 64 5.74 -16.86 -44.11
N THR A 65 4.83 -17.68 -44.66
CA THR A 65 5.09 -19.09 -44.97
C THR A 65 5.99 -19.27 -46.20
N TYR A 66 5.84 -18.44 -47.24
CA TYR A 66 6.53 -18.65 -48.53
C TYR A 66 7.69 -17.67 -48.82
N ILE A 67 7.77 -16.52 -48.14
CA ILE A 67 8.86 -15.54 -48.34
C ILE A 67 9.71 -15.49 -47.08
N SER A 68 10.84 -16.22 -47.11
CA SER A 68 11.83 -16.14 -46.03
C SER A 68 12.64 -14.84 -46.15
N GLY A 69 12.31 -13.86 -45.32
CA GLY A 69 13.10 -12.64 -45.15
C GLY A 69 14.44 -12.93 -44.47
N ARG A 70 15.43 -13.42 -45.22
CA ARG A 70 16.75 -13.84 -44.67
C ARG A 70 17.40 -12.73 -43.82
N ASN A 71 17.38 -11.49 -44.33
CA ASN A 71 17.93 -10.30 -43.68
C ASN A 71 16.86 -9.23 -43.38
N TYR A 72 15.58 -9.53 -43.57
CA TYR A 72 14.50 -8.55 -43.46
C TYR A 72 13.39 -9.09 -42.57
N ASP A 73 13.03 -8.32 -41.56
CA ASP A 73 11.87 -8.62 -40.72
C ASP A 73 10.63 -7.88 -41.26
N PRO A 74 9.58 -8.59 -41.70
CA PRO A 74 8.38 -7.97 -42.24
C PRO A 74 7.57 -7.16 -41.22
N GLU A 75 7.70 -7.43 -39.91
CA GLU A 75 6.98 -6.70 -38.87
C GLU A 75 7.62 -5.35 -38.58
N SER A 76 8.91 -5.33 -38.29
CA SER A 76 9.65 -4.08 -38.09
C SER A 76 9.97 -3.34 -39.39
N ARG A 77 9.77 -4.00 -40.55
CA ARG A 77 10.13 -3.52 -41.89
C ARG A 77 11.58 -3.05 -42.00
N ASN A 78 12.46 -3.65 -41.20
CA ASN A 78 13.87 -3.27 -41.07
C ASN A 78 14.80 -4.46 -41.34
N VAL A 79 16.09 -4.16 -41.44
CA VAL A 79 17.13 -5.20 -41.53
C VAL A 79 17.13 -6.00 -40.23
N LYS A 80 17.20 -7.32 -40.33
CA LYS A 80 17.35 -8.22 -39.20
C LYS A 80 18.77 -8.08 -38.61
N LEU A 81 18.97 -7.08 -37.75
CA LEU A 81 20.12 -7.04 -36.86
C LEU A 81 19.88 -8.14 -35.81
N GLY A 82 20.77 -9.14 -35.71
CA GLY A 82 20.57 -10.37 -34.93
C GLY A 82 20.44 -10.19 -33.40
N PHE A 83 20.07 -9.01 -32.91
CA PHE A 83 19.80 -8.67 -31.53
C PHE A 83 18.59 -7.72 -31.51
N GLU A 84 17.41 -8.24 -31.16
CA GLU A 84 16.20 -7.42 -30.98
C GLU A 84 16.19 -6.71 -29.61
N GLY A 85 16.91 -7.28 -28.63
CA GLY A 85 17.05 -6.73 -27.30
C GLY A 85 18.50 -6.79 -26.81
N ALA A 86 18.82 -5.96 -25.83
CA ALA A 86 20.07 -6.10 -25.10
C ALA A 86 20.13 -7.49 -24.44
N PRO A 87 21.27 -8.20 -24.50
CA PRO A 87 21.39 -9.55 -23.93
C PRO A 87 21.32 -9.56 -22.39
N VAL A 88 21.39 -8.38 -21.76
CA VAL A 88 21.27 -8.20 -20.32
C VAL A 88 19.94 -7.52 -20.04
N ASP A 89 19.15 -8.13 -19.15
CA ASP A 89 17.93 -7.53 -18.64
C ASP A 89 18.25 -6.17 -17.97
N PRO A 90 17.68 -5.05 -18.45
CA PRO A 90 17.95 -3.72 -17.90
C PRO A 90 17.63 -3.62 -16.41
N SER A 91 16.70 -4.44 -15.90
CA SER A 91 16.30 -4.45 -14.49
C SER A 91 17.32 -5.10 -13.53
N SER A 92 18.20 -5.96 -14.05
CA SER A 92 19.19 -6.67 -13.21
C SER A 92 20.45 -5.86 -12.93
N THR A 93 20.63 -4.74 -13.64
CA THR A 93 21.81 -3.88 -13.57
C THR A 93 22.01 -3.28 -12.17
N LEU A 94 23.27 -3.18 -11.73
CA LEU A 94 23.62 -2.54 -10.45
C LEU A 94 23.12 -1.10 -10.36
N GLU A 95 23.18 -0.36 -11.46
CA GLU A 95 22.67 1.01 -11.55
C GLU A 95 21.16 1.10 -11.27
N TYR A 96 20.39 0.14 -11.79
CA TYR A 96 18.95 0.08 -11.57
C TYR A 96 18.62 -0.19 -10.09
N LYS A 97 19.31 -1.16 -9.49
CA LYS A 97 19.18 -1.47 -8.06
C LYS A 97 19.62 -0.31 -7.17
N ALA A 98 20.70 0.39 -7.53
CA ALA A 98 21.17 1.56 -6.81
C ALA A 98 20.14 2.71 -6.87
N ALA A 99 19.53 2.94 -8.03
CA ALA A 99 18.45 3.93 -8.18
C ALA A 99 17.23 3.57 -7.32
N GLN A 100 16.84 2.30 -7.28
CA GLN A 100 15.73 1.83 -6.44
C GLN A 100 16.02 2.03 -4.95
N LEU A 101 17.23 1.70 -4.50
CA LEU A 101 17.67 1.92 -3.11
C LEU A 101 17.67 3.41 -2.75
N ALA A 102 18.10 4.29 -3.67
CA ALA A 102 18.08 5.73 -3.45
C ALA A 102 16.64 6.26 -3.27
N LEU A 103 15.69 5.78 -4.08
CA LEU A 103 14.27 6.13 -3.95
C LEU A 103 13.68 5.62 -2.62
N ALA A 104 13.97 4.38 -2.25
CA ALA A 104 13.51 3.80 -0.99
C ALA A 104 14.07 4.56 0.23
N SER A 105 15.37 4.87 0.22
CA SER A 105 16.01 5.63 1.30
C SER A 105 15.43 7.04 1.43
N LYS A 106 15.15 7.71 0.30
CA LYS A 106 14.50 9.02 0.30
C LYS A 106 13.08 8.95 0.89
N ALA A 107 12.29 7.95 0.51
CA ALA A 107 10.95 7.76 1.04
C ALA A 107 10.95 7.48 2.55
N GLN A 108 11.91 6.68 3.05
CA GLN A 108 12.09 6.43 4.47
C GLN A 108 12.46 7.72 5.24
N GLN A 109 13.39 8.51 4.71
CA GLN A 109 13.75 9.80 5.29
C GLN A 109 12.58 10.78 5.33
N GLU A 110 11.74 10.78 4.30
CA GLU A 110 10.52 11.61 4.27
C GLU A 110 9.50 11.15 5.31
N ALA A 111 9.34 9.83 5.53
CA ALA A 111 8.47 9.29 6.57
C ALA A 111 8.97 9.63 7.98
N GLU A 112 10.25 9.40 8.26
CA GLU A 112 10.90 9.77 9.53
C GLU A 112 10.78 11.27 9.80
N GLN A 113 10.98 12.12 8.79
CA GLN A 113 10.81 13.57 8.93
C GLN A 113 9.36 14.00 9.18
N GLN A 114 8.36 13.18 8.86
CA GLN A 114 6.95 13.46 9.18
C GLN A 114 6.63 13.03 10.61
N ASP A 115 7.19 11.91 11.05
CA ASP A 115 7.02 11.38 12.41
C ASP A 115 7.83 12.20 13.44
N ASP A 116 9.03 12.66 13.07
CA ASP A 116 9.90 13.55 13.85
C ASP A 116 9.48 15.02 13.79
N LYS A 117 8.32 15.34 13.21
CA LYS A 117 7.67 16.65 13.43
C LYS A 117 7.18 16.67 14.87
N GLY A 118 8.12 16.93 15.77
CA GLY A 118 7.90 17.04 17.20
C GLY A 118 6.66 17.85 17.50
N LEU A 119 5.87 17.34 18.44
CA LEU A 119 4.59 17.92 18.86
C LEU A 119 4.71 19.44 18.95
N ASP A 120 3.97 20.14 18.09
CA ASP A 120 4.01 21.60 18.02
C ASP A 120 3.35 22.19 19.28
N PHE A 121 4.20 22.49 20.27
CA PHE A 121 3.81 23.03 21.58
C PHE A 121 3.00 24.32 21.51
N THR A 122 3.01 25.03 20.37
CA THR A 122 2.23 26.26 20.18
C THR A 122 0.77 25.99 19.82
N LYS A 123 0.48 24.83 19.22
CA LYS A 123 -0.89 24.34 18.99
C LYS A 123 -1.51 23.76 20.25
N LEU A 124 -0.67 23.34 21.20
CA LEU A 124 -1.11 22.85 22.49
C LEU A 124 -1.43 24.06 23.39
N GLN A 125 -2.71 24.40 23.49
CA GLN A 125 -3.20 25.46 24.38
C GLN A 125 -2.66 25.29 25.81
N PRO A 126 -2.45 26.39 26.55
CA PRO A 126 -2.12 26.30 27.98
C PRO A 126 -3.20 25.49 28.69
N LYS A 127 -2.79 24.44 29.39
CA LYS A 127 -3.73 23.54 30.09
C LYS A 127 -4.33 24.23 31.31
N LYS A 128 -5.53 23.79 31.70
CA LYS A 128 -6.22 24.26 32.91
C LYS A 128 -5.36 23.97 34.15
N PRO A 129 -5.31 24.86 35.17
CA PRO A 129 -4.47 24.67 36.36
C PRO A 129 -4.66 23.32 37.07
N ASN A 130 -5.88 22.76 37.04
CA ASN A 130 -6.26 21.55 37.77
C ASN A 130 -6.18 20.28 36.91
N TRP A 131 -5.71 20.38 35.66
CA TRP A 131 -5.77 19.26 34.70
C TRP A 131 -4.91 18.07 35.14
N ASP A 132 -3.81 18.36 35.83
CA ASP A 132 -2.86 17.38 36.34
C ASP A 132 -3.44 16.65 37.56
N LEU A 133 -4.05 17.39 38.49
CA LEU A 133 -4.78 16.84 39.63
C LEU A 133 -5.86 15.84 39.20
N LYS A 134 -6.60 16.13 38.12
CA LYS A 134 -7.61 15.21 37.61
C LYS A 134 -6.97 13.93 37.08
N ARG A 135 -5.85 14.02 36.36
CA ARG A 135 -5.14 12.87 35.80
C ARG A 135 -4.55 11.99 36.90
N ASP A 136 -3.87 12.58 37.88
CA ASP A 136 -3.27 11.88 39.01
C ASP A 136 -4.34 11.22 39.90
N LEU A 137 -5.48 11.90 40.09
CA LEU A 137 -6.63 11.32 40.78
C LEU A 137 -7.20 10.14 40.00
N GLN A 138 -7.36 10.27 38.68
CA GLN A 138 -7.92 9.22 37.83
C GLN A 138 -7.04 7.98 37.81
N GLU A 139 -5.71 8.12 37.82
CA GLU A 139 -4.78 7.00 37.94
C GLU A 139 -4.91 6.28 39.29
N LYS A 140 -5.05 7.03 40.39
CA LYS A 140 -5.27 6.48 41.73
C LYS A 140 -6.63 5.81 41.87
N MET A 141 -7.67 6.36 41.23
CA MET A 141 -9.03 5.82 41.27
C MET A 141 -9.21 4.57 40.42
N ARG A 142 -8.41 4.37 39.36
CA ARG A 142 -8.53 3.22 38.44
C ARG A 142 -8.66 1.86 39.14
N GLY A 143 -7.89 1.63 40.20
CA GLY A 143 -7.98 0.37 40.97
C GLY A 143 -9.28 0.24 41.78
N LEU A 144 -9.76 1.36 42.33
CA LEU A 144 -10.99 1.41 43.12
C LEU A 144 -12.23 1.37 42.23
N ASP A 145 -12.18 1.98 41.05
CA ASP A 145 -13.26 1.98 40.07
C ASP A 145 -13.60 0.56 39.63
N VAL A 146 -12.59 -0.28 39.34
CA VAL A 146 -12.81 -1.71 39.01
C VAL A 146 -13.49 -2.46 40.17
N GLN A 147 -13.10 -2.19 41.41
CA GLN A 147 -13.74 -2.83 42.57
C GLN A 147 -15.17 -2.34 42.77
N THR A 148 -15.41 -1.06 42.50
CA THR A 148 -16.72 -0.43 42.61
C THR A 148 -17.66 -0.94 41.52
N GLU A 149 -17.19 -1.07 40.27
CA GLU A 149 -17.93 -1.70 39.17
C GLU A 149 -18.28 -3.15 39.48
N ASN A 150 -17.34 -3.93 40.02
CA ASN A 150 -17.59 -5.30 40.46
C ASN A 150 -18.62 -5.37 41.61
N ALA A 151 -18.55 -4.44 42.57
CA ALA A 151 -19.52 -4.35 43.66
C ALA A 151 -20.92 -3.97 43.14
N ILE A 152 -21.00 -3.01 42.21
CA ILE A 152 -22.24 -2.64 41.52
C ILE A 152 -22.82 -3.84 40.79
N ALA A 153 -21.99 -4.60 40.05
CA ALA A 153 -22.43 -5.80 39.35
C ALA A 153 -23.00 -6.87 40.31
N LYS A 154 -22.37 -7.07 41.47
CA LYS A 154 -22.88 -7.97 42.53
C LYS A 154 -24.23 -7.50 43.07
N LEU A 155 -24.35 -6.22 43.41
CA LEU A 155 -25.61 -5.65 43.91
C LEU A 155 -26.73 -5.74 42.88
N VAL A 156 -26.43 -5.51 41.60
CA VAL A 156 -27.41 -5.66 40.51
C VAL A 156 -27.84 -7.12 40.39
N ARG A 157 -26.89 -8.07 40.45
CA ARG A 157 -27.20 -9.50 40.42
C ARG A 157 -28.11 -9.91 41.58
N GLU A 158 -27.78 -9.51 42.80
CA GLU A 158 -28.60 -9.79 44.00
C GLU A 158 -30.01 -9.23 43.85
N ARG A 159 -30.15 -7.96 43.42
CA ARG A 159 -31.46 -7.35 43.19
C ARG A 159 -32.28 -8.08 42.12
N VAL A 160 -31.65 -8.49 41.02
CA VAL A 160 -32.34 -9.26 39.96
C VAL A 160 -32.76 -10.63 40.48
N GLU A 161 -31.93 -11.31 41.26
CA GLU A 161 -32.26 -12.60 41.88
C GLU A 161 -33.39 -12.46 42.91
N GLU A 162 -33.40 -11.41 43.72
CA GLU A 162 -34.48 -11.08 44.66
C GLU A 162 -35.79 -10.78 43.93
N GLN A 163 -35.76 -9.98 42.86
CA GLN A 163 -36.93 -9.73 42.01
C GLN A 163 -37.44 -11.00 41.34
N LYS A 164 -36.56 -11.89 40.87
CA LYS A 164 -36.92 -13.22 40.34
C LYS A 164 -37.51 -14.14 41.40
N LYS A 165 -37.01 -14.15 42.64
CA LYS A 165 -37.58 -14.94 43.74
C LYS A 165 -38.95 -14.41 44.18
N ALA A 166 -39.10 -13.09 44.24
CA ALA A 166 -40.36 -12.43 44.58
C ALA A 166 -41.43 -12.62 43.49
N SER A 167 -41.06 -12.62 42.22
CA SER A 167 -41.97 -12.94 41.09
C SER A 167 -42.21 -14.44 40.95
N GLY A 168 -41.20 -15.28 41.15
CA GLY A 168 -41.29 -16.75 41.12
C GLY A 168 -42.17 -17.34 42.24
N THR A 169 -42.27 -16.67 43.39
CA THR A 169 -43.24 -17.06 44.45
C THR A 169 -44.68 -16.63 44.12
N LYS A 170 -44.87 -15.65 43.23
CA LYS A 170 -46.19 -15.27 42.69
C LYS A 170 -46.59 -16.02 41.41
N ALA A 171 -45.66 -16.72 40.76
CA ALA A 171 -45.93 -17.46 39.53
C ALA A 171 -46.71 -18.78 39.74
N SER A 172 -46.92 -19.26 40.97
CA SER A 172 -47.79 -20.43 41.22
C SER A 172 -49.26 -20.06 41.48
N THR A 173 -49.63 -18.77 41.46
CA THR A 173 -51.03 -18.36 41.62
C THR A 173 -51.36 -17.20 40.66
N LYS A 174 -51.83 -17.59 39.47
CA LYS A 174 -52.82 -16.88 38.65
C LYS A 174 -52.36 -15.57 37.95
N GLY A 175 -52.38 -15.59 36.62
CA GLY A 175 -52.64 -14.40 35.79
C GLY A 175 -51.85 -14.32 34.50
N GLU A 176 -52.58 -14.42 33.38
CA GLU A 176 -52.13 -14.10 32.02
C GLU A 176 -51.56 -12.67 31.88
N GLY A 177 -50.58 -12.51 30.99
CA GLY A 177 -50.28 -11.25 30.31
C GLY A 177 -49.14 -10.41 30.89
N GLU A 178 -47.91 -10.62 30.42
CA GLU A 178 -47.10 -9.61 29.71
C GLU A 178 -45.79 -10.25 29.21
N GLU A 179 -45.60 -10.21 27.90
CA GLU A 179 -44.42 -10.62 27.15
C GLU A 179 -43.27 -9.66 27.47
N VAL A 180 -42.44 -9.96 28.47
CA VAL A 180 -41.19 -9.21 28.70
C VAL A 180 -40.06 -10.16 29.11
N GLY A 181 -39.18 -10.47 28.15
CA GLY A 181 -37.79 -10.84 28.42
C GLY A 181 -37.47 -12.34 28.45
N MET A 182 -37.79 -13.05 27.37
CA MET A 182 -37.47 -14.46 27.16
C MET A 182 -36.23 -14.61 26.25
N GLU A 183 -35.09 -13.99 26.56
CA GLU A 183 -33.93 -14.03 25.64
C GLU A 183 -32.56 -14.10 26.33
N GLY A 184 -32.49 -14.75 27.49
CA GLY A 184 -31.21 -14.99 28.18
C GLY A 184 -30.81 -16.47 28.21
N SER A 185 -31.70 -17.30 28.76
CA SER A 185 -31.48 -18.74 28.89
C SER A 185 -31.59 -19.47 27.56
N GLU A 186 -32.57 -19.10 26.72
CA GLU A 186 -32.76 -19.72 25.40
C GLU A 186 -31.59 -19.40 24.44
N LEU A 187 -30.97 -18.23 24.56
CA LEU A 187 -29.82 -17.87 23.71
C LEU A 187 -28.56 -18.67 24.09
N VAL A 188 -28.35 -18.92 25.38
CA VAL A 188 -27.25 -19.76 25.88
C VAL A 188 -27.49 -21.23 25.51
N GLU A 189 -28.73 -21.70 25.58
CA GLU A 189 -29.10 -23.05 25.18
C GLU A 189 -28.97 -23.24 23.65
N ALA A 190 -29.37 -22.25 22.85
CA ALA A 190 -29.15 -22.24 21.40
C ALA A 190 -27.66 -22.20 21.02
N MET A 191 -26.82 -21.50 21.79
CA MET A 191 -25.37 -21.48 21.58
C MET A 191 -24.74 -22.85 21.84
N HIS A 192 -25.09 -23.50 22.95
CA HIS A 192 -24.60 -24.85 23.27
C HIS A 192 -25.11 -25.91 22.28
N LEU A 193 -26.32 -25.77 21.73
CA LEU A 193 -26.82 -26.66 20.67
C LEU A 193 -26.02 -26.50 19.38
N ARG A 194 -25.75 -25.25 18.97
CA ARG A 194 -24.97 -24.92 17.77
C ARG A 194 -23.52 -25.42 17.87
N GLU A 195 -22.90 -25.32 19.03
CA GLU A 195 -21.55 -25.85 19.28
C GLU A 195 -21.53 -27.38 19.16
N ARG A 196 -22.53 -28.06 19.73
CA ARG A 196 -22.66 -29.53 19.64
C ARG A 196 -22.91 -30.01 18.22
N GLU A 197 -23.73 -29.31 17.44
CA GLU A 197 -23.98 -29.64 16.02
C GLU A 197 -22.72 -29.45 15.17
N GLY A 198 -21.97 -28.35 15.36
CA GLY A 198 -20.73 -28.11 14.61
C GLY A 198 -19.63 -29.13 14.89
N GLU A 199 -19.50 -29.61 16.13
CA GLU A 199 -18.58 -30.71 16.45
C GLU A 199 -19.00 -32.03 15.80
N ALA A 200 -20.31 -32.32 15.74
CA ALA A 200 -20.81 -33.53 15.10
C ALA A 200 -20.61 -33.50 13.57
N ASP A 201 -20.81 -32.35 12.94
CA ASP A 201 -20.59 -32.17 11.50
C ASP A 201 -19.10 -32.27 11.16
N ARG A 202 -18.22 -31.64 11.95
CA ARG A 202 -16.78 -31.78 11.78
C ARG A 202 -16.31 -33.23 11.92
N ARG A 203 -16.90 -33.97 12.86
CA ARG A 203 -16.62 -35.41 13.01
C ARG A 203 -17.08 -36.22 11.79
N ARG A 204 -18.23 -35.88 11.20
CA ARG A 204 -18.69 -36.53 9.95
C ARG A 204 -17.78 -36.20 8.77
N GLU A 205 -17.34 -34.94 8.64
CA GLU A 205 -16.40 -34.53 7.59
C GLU A 205 -15.05 -35.25 7.71
N GLU A 206 -14.55 -35.47 8.93
CA GLU A 206 -13.34 -36.27 9.19
C GLU A 206 -13.53 -37.77 8.86
N GLU A 207 -14.71 -38.33 9.13
CA GLU A 207 -15.07 -39.71 8.77
C GLU A 207 -15.23 -39.89 7.23
N ASP A 208 -15.81 -38.92 6.52
CA ASP A 208 -15.97 -38.95 5.05
C ASP A 208 -14.64 -38.69 4.32
N ALA A 209 -13.75 -37.85 4.86
CA ALA A 209 -12.41 -37.61 4.30
C ALA A 209 -11.45 -38.80 4.46
N GLY A 210 -11.73 -39.72 5.39
CA GLY A 210 -10.95 -40.95 5.62
C GLY A 210 -11.35 -42.14 4.74
N VAL A 211 -12.42 -42.00 3.94
CA VAL A 211 -12.98 -43.08 3.10
C VAL A 211 -12.70 -42.87 1.60
N SER A 212 -11.96 -41.81 1.22
CA SER A 212 -11.50 -41.60 -0.17
C SER A 212 -10.09 -42.07 -0.46
#